data_AF-A0A228QLG7-F1
#
_entry.id   AF-A0A228QLG7-F1
#
_cell.length_a   1.000
_cell.length_b   1.000
_cell.length_c   1.000
_cell.angle_alpha   90.00
_cell.angle_beta   90.00
_cell.angle_gamma   90.00
#
_symmetry.space_group_name_H-M   'P 1'
#
loop_
_entity.id
_entity.type
_entity.pdbx_description
1 polymer ?
#
loop_
_entity_poly.entity_id
_entity_poly.type
_entity_poly.pdbx_seq_one_letter_code
_entity_poly.pdbx_strand_id
1 'polypeptide(L)'
;MTDMIVQYDMTGDATRRKIFWLLQRVTSLSLWTRKREAFARFANAYEHAVNTWPDDDPEPLHPGHLPIITEMLAAYDRGLIELARGNRLVWLRRGPLQHASSRYDHLNAYFFPHPDYWDRGAQVAPYPPKIDTLARLLHASEYQMEHAPFEPGYTDLAHLGSAALLLSPNAYEHNFYTLPYPVFPEALPEVPEAVGPVIRSGEKVPCDGIWEPVAVEQLKWLGIVPVGARSMRNAGCFNYLVRGVRAPYFRNHDTGWNIRVRWQLLWEDRRYTDGIVPDESQYFLESPQALHADQAQTR
;
A
#
# COMPACT_ATOMS: atom_id res chain seq x y z
N MET A 1 8.27 -9.77 25.01
CA MET A 1 8.65 -11.00 24.30
C MET A 1 9.35 -10.57 23.03
N THR A 2 10.54 -11.08 22.75
CA THR A 2 11.27 -10.74 21.53
C THR A 2 10.57 -11.46 20.38
N ASP A 3 9.70 -10.75 19.66
CA ASP A 3 9.10 -11.30 18.45
C ASP A 3 10.23 -11.72 17.51
N MET A 4 10.29 -13.02 17.24
CA MET A 4 11.12 -13.53 16.16
C MET A 4 10.65 -12.84 14.88
N ILE A 5 11.51 -12.02 14.28
CA ILE A 5 11.27 -11.45 12.97
C ILE A 5 11.09 -12.64 12.01
N VAL A 6 9.85 -12.88 11.58
CA VAL A 6 9.56 -13.91 10.58
C VAL A 6 10.27 -13.52 9.29
N GLN A 7 11.32 -14.26 8.95
CA GLN A 7 12.05 -14.06 7.71
C GLN A 7 11.31 -14.79 6.58
N TYR A 8 10.79 -14.02 5.63
CA TYR A 8 10.11 -14.56 4.46
C TYR A 8 11.12 -14.83 3.36
N ASP A 9 11.17 -16.08 2.89
CA ASP A 9 12.02 -16.48 1.79
C ASP A 9 11.40 -16.08 0.45
N MET A 10 12.01 -15.10 -0.23
CA MET A 10 11.60 -14.62 -1.57
C MET A 10 11.98 -15.58 -2.71
N THR A 11 12.73 -16.65 -2.43
CA THR A 11 12.96 -17.75 -3.38
C THR A 11 11.85 -18.80 -3.34
N GLY A 12 11.07 -18.85 -2.25
CA GLY A 12 9.94 -19.76 -2.09
C GLY A 12 8.71 -19.35 -2.89
N ASP A 13 8.15 -20.27 -3.67
CA ASP A 13 6.99 -20.03 -4.54
C ASP A 13 5.76 -19.48 -3.78
N ALA A 14 5.43 -20.07 -2.63
CA ALA A 14 4.29 -19.64 -1.82
C ALA A 14 4.39 -18.16 -1.37
N THR A 15 5.58 -17.71 -0.93
CA THR A 15 5.82 -16.31 -0.56
C THR A 15 5.64 -15.40 -1.76
N ARG A 16 6.25 -15.76 -2.90
CA ARG A 16 6.20 -14.98 -4.14
C ARG A 16 4.77 -14.78 -4.63
N ARG A 17 3.96 -15.86 -4.65
CA ARG A 17 2.55 -15.79 -5.05
C ARG A 17 1.73 -14.84 -4.17
N LYS A 18 1.94 -14.89 -2.85
CA LYS A 18 1.25 -13.98 -1.91
C LYS A 18 1.64 -12.52 -2.14
N ILE A 19 2.92 -12.23 -2.27
CA ILE A 19 3.40 -10.85 -2.53
C ILE A 19 2.87 -10.34 -3.87
N PHE A 20 2.95 -11.17 -4.92
CA PHE A 20 2.46 -10.82 -6.24
C PHE A 20 0.97 -10.46 -6.20
N TRP A 21 0.15 -11.31 -5.57
CA TRP A 21 -1.29 -11.09 -5.40
C TRP A 21 -1.59 -9.82 -4.57
N LEU A 22 -0.84 -9.57 -3.49
CA LEU A 22 -1.03 -8.37 -2.67
C LEU A 22 -0.69 -7.09 -3.42
N LEU A 23 0.37 -7.10 -4.24
CA LEU A 23 0.70 -5.96 -5.10
C LEU A 23 -0.39 -5.71 -6.14
N GLN A 24 -0.99 -6.75 -6.71
CA GLN A 24 -2.14 -6.58 -7.60
C GLN A 24 -3.36 -5.99 -6.87
N ARG A 25 -3.61 -6.43 -5.63
CA ARG A 25 -4.68 -5.93 -4.75
C ARG A 25 -4.50 -4.44 -4.43
N VAL A 26 -3.35 -4.01 -3.91
CA VAL A 26 -3.12 -2.60 -3.51
C VAL A 26 -3.04 -1.63 -4.70
N THR A 27 -2.91 -2.17 -5.92
CA THR A 27 -2.94 -1.39 -7.17
C THR A 27 -4.25 -1.57 -7.94
N SER A 28 -5.26 -2.23 -7.36
CA SER A 28 -6.56 -2.46 -8.01
C SER A 28 -7.49 -1.25 -7.89
N LEU A 29 -8.27 -1.01 -8.94
CA LEU A 29 -9.33 0.00 -8.94
C LEU A 29 -10.33 -0.25 -7.81
N SER A 30 -10.68 -1.51 -7.56
CA SER A 30 -11.61 -1.90 -6.49
C SER A 30 -11.11 -1.54 -5.09
N LEU A 31 -9.80 -1.65 -4.81
CA LEU A 31 -9.24 -1.24 -3.51
C LEU A 31 -9.37 0.26 -3.32
N TRP A 32 -8.94 1.04 -4.33
CA TRP A 32 -9.02 2.50 -4.26
C TRP A 32 -10.46 3.01 -4.21
N THR A 33 -11.40 2.29 -4.84
CA THR A 33 -12.85 2.58 -4.74
C THR A 33 -13.36 2.35 -3.32
N ARG A 34 -13.06 1.19 -2.72
CA ARG A 34 -13.41 0.89 -1.33
C ARG A 34 -12.80 1.90 -0.35
N LYS A 35 -11.56 2.33 -0.59
CA LYS A 35 -10.87 3.37 0.17
C LYS A 35 -11.66 4.69 0.15
N ARG A 36 -12.03 5.15 -1.04
CA ARG A 36 -12.86 6.36 -1.24
C ARG A 36 -14.20 6.25 -0.55
N GLU A 37 -14.89 5.12 -0.67
CA GLU A 37 -16.20 4.89 -0.05
C GLU A 37 -16.13 4.87 1.48
N ALA A 38 -15.12 4.21 2.05
CA ALA A 38 -14.87 4.25 3.48
C ALA A 38 -14.58 5.68 3.97
N PHE A 39 -13.75 6.41 3.23
CA PHE A 39 -13.45 7.81 3.56
C PHE A 39 -14.69 8.71 3.44
N ALA A 40 -15.60 8.45 2.50
CA ALA A 40 -16.86 9.18 2.39
C ALA A 40 -17.80 8.92 3.58
N ARG A 41 -17.82 7.69 4.13
CA ARG A 41 -18.55 7.41 5.38
C ARG A 41 -17.99 8.21 6.55
N PHE A 42 -16.67 8.26 6.69
CA PHE A 42 -16.00 9.12 7.66
C PHE A 42 -16.36 10.59 7.45
N ALA A 43 -16.26 11.10 6.22
CA ALA A 43 -16.52 12.50 5.90
C ALA A 43 -17.94 12.93 6.33
N ASN A 44 -18.95 12.11 5.99
CA ASN A 44 -20.35 12.36 6.35
C ASN A 44 -20.55 12.34 7.88
N ALA A 45 -19.94 11.37 8.57
CA ALA A 45 -20.03 11.27 10.03
C ALA A 45 -19.33 12.45 10.73
N TYR A 46 -18.17 12.88 10.21
CA TYR A 46 -17.42 14.01 10.73
C TYR A 46 -18.17 15.33 10.53
N GLU A 47 -18.72 15.56 9.34
CA GLU A 47 -19.54 16.74 9.06
C GLU A 47 -20.80 16.78 9.94
N HIS A 48 -21.49 15.65 10.09
CA HIS A 48 -22.63 15.57 11.01
C HIS A 48 -22.20 15.90 12.44
N ALA A 49 -21.12 15.28 12.92
CA ALA A 49 -20.59 15.48 14.25
C ALA A 49 -20.24 16.96 14.51
N VAL A 50 -19.53 17.62 13.60
CA VAL A 50 -19.21 19.06 13.71
C VAL A 50 -20.48 19.92 13.80
N ASN A 51 -21.54 19.58 13.07
CA ASN A 51 -22.78 20.37 13.05
C ASN A 51 -23.68 20.14 14.27
N THR A 52 -23.49 19.04 15.00
CA THR A 52 -24.32 18.68 16.16
C THR A 52 -23.53 18.64 17.48
N TRP A 53 -22.23 18.94 17.45
CA TRP A 53 -21.39 18.89 18.63
C TRP A 53 -21.82 19.96 19.64
N PRO A 54 -21.91 19.65 20.94
CA PRO A 54 -22.21 20.66 21.94
C PRO A 54 -21.12 21.73 22.00
N ASP A 55 -21.50 23.00 22.05
CA ASP A 55 -20.57 24.15 22.10
C ASP A 55 -19.72 24.15 23.38
N ASP A 56 -20.20 23.51 24.45
CA ASP A 56 -19.58 23.41 25.76
C ASP A 56 -18.92 22.05 26.04
N ASP A 57 -18.82 21.17 25.03
CA ASP A 57 -18.15 19.88 25.19
C ASP A 57 -16.64 20.10 25.46
N PRO A 58 -16.06 19.49 26.51
CA PRO A 58 -14.64 19.63 26.84
C PRO A 58 -13.72 19.03 25.77
N GLU A 59 -14.25 18.22 24.85
CA GLU A 59 -13.56 17.58 23.75
C GLU A 59 -14.08 18.13 22.40
N PRO A 60 -13.85 19.41 22.08
CA PRO A 60 -14.43 20.03 20.90
C PRO A 60 -13.85 19.46 19.61
N LEU A 61 -14.72 19.18 18.62
CA LEU A 61 -14.29 18.85 17.27
C LEU A 61 -13.86 20.11 16.51
N HIS A 62 -12.81 19.97 15.69
CA HIS A 62 -12.23 21.09 14.98
C HIS A 62 -12.77 21.21 13.54
N PRO A 63 -13.67 22.16 13.21
CA PRO A 63 -14.27 22.28 11.87
C PRO A 63 -13.23 22.52 10.76
N GLY A 64 -12.02 22.97 11.10
CA GLY A 64 -10.91 23.16 10.16
C GLY A 64 -10.42 21.91 9.42
N HIS A 65 -10.89 20.70 9.75
CA HIS A 65 -10.62 19.50 8.93
C HIS A 65 -11.54 19.38 7.71
N LEU A 66 -12.72 20.02 7.71
CA LEU A 66 -13.70 19.92 6.61
C LEU A 66 -13.13 20.29 5.22
N PRO A 67 -12.29 21.35 5.07
CA PRO A 67 -11.65 21.64 3.79
C PRO A 67 -10.76 20.51 3.28
N ILE A 68 -9.96 19.88 4.17
CA ILE A 68 -9.05 18.78 3.80
C ILE A 68 -9.86 17.54 3.41
N ILE A 69 -10.94 17.25 4.16
CA ILE A 69 -11.85 16.15 3.86
C ILE A 69 -12.48 16.31 2.48
N THR A 70 -12.97 17.51 2.18
CA THR A 70 -13.56 17.84 0.87
C THR A 70 -12.53 17.72 -0.26
N GLU A 71 -11.32 18.25 -0.03
CA GLU A 71 -10.20 18.15 -0.97
C GLU A 71 -9.84 16.69 -1.27
N MET A 72 -9.80 15.83 -0.26
CA MET A 72 -9.53 14.41 -0.40
C MET A 72 -10.59 13.67 -1.22
N LEU A 73 -11.88 13.92 -0.95
CA LEU A 73 -12.97 13.32 -1.74
C LEU A 73 -12.84 13.69 -3.22
N ALA A 74 -12.59 14.97 -3.52
CA ALA A 74 -12.38 15.42 -4.90
C ALA A 74 -11.12 14.80 -5.54
N ALA A 75 -10.06 14.58 -4.75
CA ALA A 75 -8.84 13.92 -5.22
C ALA A 75 -9.09 12.43 -5.53
N TYR A 76 -9.81 11.70 -4.67
CA TYR A 76 -10.22 10.34 -4.96
C TYR A 76 -11.07 10.27 -6.23
N ASP A 77 -12.10 11.11 -6.38
CA ASP A 77 -13.00 11.07 -7.53
C ASP A 77 -12.23 11.27 -8.85
N ARG A 78 -11.33 12.24 -8.91
CA ARG A 78 -10.44 12.42 -10.07
C ARG A 78 -9.51 11.22 -10.28
N GLY A 79 -8.92 10.70 -9.21
CA GLY A 79 -7.98 9.60 -9.27
C GLY A 79 -8.60 8.28 -9.74
N LEU A 80 -9.82 7.98 -9.31
CA LEU A 80 -10.56 6.79 -9.72
C LEU A 80 -10.95 6.85 -11.20
N ILE A 81 -11.40 8.01 -11.68
CA ILE A 81 -11.71 8.21 -13.11
C ILE A 81 -10.47 7.93 -13.97
N GLU A 82 -9.32 8.47 -13.59
CA GLU A 82 -8.07 8.29 -14.34
C GLU A 82 -7.53 6.85 -14.22
N LEU A 83 -7.59 6.25 -13.03
CA LEU A 83 -7.17 4.87 -12.82
C LEU A 83 -7.99 3.90 -13.68
N ALA A 84 -9.31 4.08 -13.72
CA ALA A 84 -10.24 3.31 -14.55
C ALA A 84 -10.01 3.46 -16.07
N ARG A 85 -9.20 4.43 -16.50
CA ARG A 85 -8.77 4.61 -17.90
C ARG A 85 -7.39 4.03 -18.19
N GLY A 86 -6.80 3.32 -17.24
CA GLY A 86 -5.44 2.80 -17.38
C GLY A 86 -4.35 3.80 -16.94
N ASN A 87 -4.69 4.99 -16.44
CA ASN A 87 -3.71 6.03 -16.16
C ASN A 87 -3.07 5.83 -14.78
N ARG A 88 -1.82 5.34 -14.74
CA ARG A 88 -1.05 5.14 -13.50
C ARG A 88 -0.35 6.38 -12.96
N LEU A 89 -0.44 7.50 -13.68
CA LEU A 89 0.10 8.78 -13.21
C LEU A 89 -0.62 9.29 -11.94
N VAL A 90 -1.76 8.70 -11.61
CA VAL A 90 -2.51 8.96 -10.37
C VAL A 90 -1.71 8.73 -9.09
N TRP A 91 -0.67 7.89 -9.15
CA TRP A 91 0.21 7.55 -8.03
C TRP A 91 1.55 8.30 -8.04
N LEU A 92 1.85 9.04 -9.12
CA LEU A 92 3.06 9.86 -9.15
C LEU A 92 2.93 11.07 -8.24
N ARG A 93 4.05 11.78 -8.01
CA ARG A 93 4.03 13.03 -7.24
C ARG A 93 3.02 14.01 -7.85
N ARG A 94 2.13 14.54 -7.01
CA ARG A 94 0.99 15.41 -7.41
C ARG A 94 -0.12 14.69 -8.19
N GLY A 95 -0.03 13.38 -8.36
CA GLY A 95 -1.13 12.56 -8.85
C GLY A 95 -2.28 12.58 -7.85
N PRO A 96 -3.55 12.53 -8.30
CA PRO A 96 -4.71 12.63 -7.43
C PRO A 96 -4.76 11.62 -6.28
N LEU A 97 -4.39 10.35 -6.50
CA LEU A 97 -4.43 9.32 -5.46
C LEU A 97 -3.25 9.44 -4.48
N GLN A 98 -2.06 9.79 -4.97
CA GLN A 98 -0.92 10.14 -4.12
C GLN A 98 -1.23 11.35 -3.24
N HIS A 99 -1.89 12.37 -3.80
CA HIS A 99 -2.33 13.56 -3.07
C HIS A 99 -3.37 13.22 -2.01
N ALA A 100 -4.37 12.40 -2.34
CA ALA A 100 -5.38 11.94 -1.37
C ALA A 100 -4.73 11.22 -0.18
N SER A 101 -3.77 10.32 -0.43
CA SER A 101 -3.03 9.62 0.62
C SER A 101 -2.14 10.57 1.45
N SER A 102 -1.44 11.51 0.81
CA SER A 102 -0.67 12.52 1.56
C SER A 102 -1.54 13.41 2.46
N ARG A 103 -2.77 13.72 2.03
CA ARG A 103 -3.75 14.46 2.84
C ARG A 103 -4.34 13.59 3.95
N TYR A 104 -4.54 12.30 3.69
CA TYR A 104 -4.91 11.33 4.71
C TYR A 104 -3.87 11.29 5.83
N ASP A 105 -2.59 11.15 5.51
CA ASP A 105 -1.51 11.10 6.51
C ASP A 105 -1.51 12.33 7.40
N HIS A 106 -1.69 13.52 6.80
CA HIS A 106 -1.80 14.77 7.53
C HIS A 106 -3.06 14.81 8.40
N LEU A 107 -4.22 14.45 7.86
CA LEU A 107 -5.47 14.43 8.62
C LEU A 107 -5.39 13.45 9.80
N ASN A 108 -4.85 12.25 9.60
CA ASN A 108 -4.70 11.24 10.63
C ASN A 108 -3.72 11.69 11.73
N ALA A 109 -2.57 12.26 11.34
CA ALA A 109 -1.59 12.79 12.28
C ALA A 109 -2.13 13.93 13.14
N TYR A 110 -3.05 14.74 12.63
CA TYR A 110 -3.61 15.90 13.32
C TYR A 110 -5.11 15.75 13.62
N PHE A 111 -5.64 14.53 13.66
CA PHE A 111 -7.07 14.27 13.72
C PHE A 111 -7.74 14.83 14.99
N PHE A 112 -7.05 14.70 16.13
CA PHE A 112 -7.51 15.21 17.41
C PHE A 112 -6.31 15.63 18.28
N PRO A 113 -5.75 16.84 18.09
CA PRO A 113 -4.49 17.28 18.70
C PRO A 113 -4.70 17.81 20.13
N HIS A 114 -5.47 17.08 20.94
CA HIS A 114 -5.70 17.41 22.35
C HIS A 114 -4.50 16.94 23.20
N PRO A 115 -3.99 17.76 24.14
CA PRO A 115 -2.76 17.44 24.91
C PRO A 115 -2.78 16.10 25.64
N ASP A 116 -3.95 15.62 26.04
CA ASP A 116 -4.09 14.33 26.76
C ASP A 116 -3.92 13.11 25.86
N TYR A 117 -4.11 13.25 24.54
CA TYR A 117 -4.14 12.13 23.59
C TYR A 117 -3.12 12.25 22.47
N TRP A 118 -2.48 13.41 22.32
CA TRP A 118 -1.63 13.73 21.18
C TRP A 118 -0.34 14.43 21.62
N ASP A 119 0.80 13.99 21.06
CA ASP A 119 2.09 14.66 21.21
C ASP A 119 2.90 14.55 19.89
N ARG A 120 3.61 15.63 19.55
CA ARG A 120 4.57 15.71 18.41
C ARG A 120 4.12 15.06 17.09
N GLY A 121 2.86 15.23 16.68
CA GLY A 121 2.39 14.72 15.39
C GLY A 121 1.79 13.31 15.43
N ALA A 122 1.56 12.73 16.61
CA ALA A 122 0.98 11.41 16.73
C ALA A 122 0.06 11.30 17.95
N GLN A 123 -0.90 10.38 17.85
CA GLN A 123 -1.66 9.90 19.00
C GLN A 123 -0.70 9.20 19.98
N VAL A 124 -0.83 9.51 21.26
CA VAL A 124 -0.04 8.92 22.37
C VAL A 124 -0.90 8.27 23.45
N ALA A 125 -2.22 8.50 23.44
CA ALA A 125 -3.17 7.81 24.30
C ALA A 125 -4.48 7.51 23.56
N PRO A 126 -5.27 6.51 24.00
CA PRO A 126 -6.56 6.18 23.38
C PRO A 126 -7.50 7.38 23.40
N TYR A 127 -8.22 7.59 22.30
CA TYR A 127 -9.19 8.67 22.22
C TYR A 127 -10.43 8.40 23.10
N PRO A 128 -11.13 9.46 23.53
CA PRO A 128 -12.46 9.35 24.12
C PRO A 128 -13.43 8.61 23.20
N PRO A 129 -14.43 7.87 23.71
CA PRO A 129 -15.27 7.00 22.88
C PRO A 129 -15.95 7.65 21.67
N LYS A 130 -16.40 8.91 21.80
CA LYS A 130 -17.03 9.64 20.68
C LYS A 130 -16.02 9.96 19.58
N ILE A 131 -14.80 10.37 19.96
CA ILE A 131 -13.71 10.67 19.03
C ILE A 131 -13.16 9.38 18.41
N ASP A 132 -13.02 8.32 19.20
CA ASP A 132 -12.59 6.99 18.75
C ASP A 132 -13.54 6.43 17.67
N THR A 133 -14.85 6.66 17.81
CA THR A 133 -15.83 6.26 16.80
C THR A 133 -15.54 6.89 15.44
N LEU A 134 -15.18 8.19 15.41
CA LEU A 134 -14.82 8.88 14.17
C LEU A 134 -13.43 8.45 13.67
N ALA A 135 -12.46 8.25 14.57
CA ALA A 135 -11.13 7.76 14.22
C ALA A 135 -11.19 6.39 13.53
N ARG A 136 -12.02 5.46 14.04
CA ARG A 136 -12.23 4.15 13.40
C ARG A 136 -12.82 4.28 12.00
N LEU A 137 -13.72 5.23 11.76
CA LEU A 137 -14.24 5.49 10.41
C LEU A 137 -13.14 6.04 9.48
N LEU A 138 -12.24 6.88 10.00
CA LEU A 138 -11.08 7.36 9.26
C LEU A 138 -10.17 6.18 8.87
N HIS A 139 -9.77 5.37 9.86
CA HIS A 139 -8.89 4.20 9.67
C HIS A 139 -9.51 3.10 8.81
N ALA A 140 -10.84 3.03 8.70
CA ALA A 140 -11.52 2.12 7.77
C ALA A 140 -11.19 2.40 6.29
N SER A 141 -10.62 3.58 6.00
CA SER A 141 -10.08 3.94 4.69
C SER A 141 -8.58 3.70 4.57
N GLU A 142 -7.93 2.99 5.49
CA GLU A 142 -6.49 2.71 5.45
C GLU A 142 -6.21 1.25 5.10
N TYR A 143 -5.20 1.03 4.27
CA TYR A 143 -4.72 -0.30 3.92
C TYR A 143 -3.22 -0.38 4.06
N GLN A 144 -2.75 -1.50 4.63
CA GLN A 144 -1.34 -1.77 4.77
C GLN A 144 -0.62 -1.74 3.41
N MET A 145 0.46 -0.96 3.33
CA MET A 145 1.27 -0.76 2.12
C MET A 145 0.49 -0.19 0.91
N GLU A 146 -0.57 0.59 1.12
CA GLU A 146 -1.30 1.29 0.04
C GLU A 146 -0.44 2.25 -0.79
N HIS A 147 0.70 2.70 -0.25
CA HIS A 147 1.68 3.53 -0.92
C HIS A 147 2.65 2.75 -1.82
N ALA A 148 2.53 1.42 -1.91
CA ALA A 148 3.39 0.59 -2.77
C ALA A 148 3.52 1.05 -4.23
N PRO A 149 2.49 1.60 -4.91
CA PRO A 149 2.62 2.08 -6.29
C PRO A 149 3.11 3.53 -6.40
N PHE A 150 3.37 4.23 -5.29
CA PHE A 150 3.73 5.63 -5.35
C PHE A 150 5.13 5.83 -5.95
N GLU A 151 5.34 7.01 -6.53
CA GLU A 151 6.67 7.41 -6.98
C GLU A 151 7.63 7.43 -5.77
N PRO A 152 8.73 6.67 -5.81
CA PRO A 152 9.77 6.79 -4.81
C PRO A 152 10.29 8.26 -4.77
N GLY A 153 10.38 8.87 -3.59
CA GLY A 153 10.84 10.26 -3.30
C GLY A 153 12.09 10.84 -4.06
N TYR A 154 13.19 11.21 -3.37
CA TYR A 154 14.42 11.71 -4.03
C TYR A 154 15.69 10.92 -3.67
N THR A 155 15.64 10.04 -2.65
CA THR A 155 16.78 9.27 -2.13
C THR A 155 16.58 7.76 -2.33
N ASP A 156 15.61 7.36 -3.15
CA ASP A 156 14.69 6.33 -2.66
C ASP A 156 15.08 4.91 -2.96
N LEU A 157 14.72 4.18 -1.93
CA LEU A 157 14.70 2.78 -1.85
C LEU A 157 13.34 2.31 -2.37
N ALA A 158 13.32 1.08 -2.86
CA ALA A 158 12.10 0.34 -3.09
C ALA A 158 11.18 0.46 -1.87
N HIS A 159 9.92 0.85 -2.08
CA HIS A 159 8.91 0.96 -1.00
C HIS A 159 8.75 -0.38 -0.28
N LEU A 160 8.77 -1.48 -1.03
CA LEU A 160 8.75 -2.82 -0.47
C LEU A 160 10.18 -3.38 -0.39
N GLY A 161 10.86 -3.09 0.72
CA GLY A 161 12.18 -3.62 1.04
C GLY A 161 12.18 -5.01 1.69
N SER A 162 11.02 -5.49 2.15
CA SER A 162 10.85 -6.80 2.77
C SER A 162 9.41 -7.30 2.59
N ALA A 163 9.24 -8.60 2.37
CA ALA A 163 7.94 -9.24 2.31
C ALA A 163 7.19 -9.18 3.65
N ALA A 164 7.90 -9.02 4.77
CA ALA A 164 7.28 -8.89 6.09
C ALA A 164 6.32 -7.71 6.21
N LEU A 165 6.55 -6.63 5.46
CA LEU A 165 5.67 -5.44 5.45
C LEU A 165 4.26 -5.75 4.95
N LEU A 166 4.09 -6.81 4.16
CA LEU A 166 2.82 -7.23 3.58
C LEU A 166 2.28 -8.53 4.18
N LEU A 167 3.17 -9.43 4.62
CA LEU A 167 2.82 -10.79 5.07
C LEU A 167 2.83 -10.98 6.59
N SER A 168 3.48 -10.12 7.35
CA SER A 168 3.48 -10.23 8.81
C SER A 168 2.18 -9.66 9.37
N PRO A 169 1.37 -10.41 10.13
CA PRO A 169 0.20 -9.86 10.82
C PRO A 169 0.55 -8.66 11.70
N ASN A 170 1.71 -8.70 12.38
CA ASN A 170 2.18 -7.62 13.24
C ASN A 170 2.45 -6.32 12.46
N ALA A 171 2.63 -6.38 11.13
CA ALA A 171 2.75 -5.17 10.31
C ALA A 171 1.42 -4.42 10.13
N TYR A 172 0.30 -5.04 10.49
CA TYR A 172 -1.06 -4.46 10.47
C TYR A 172 -1.50 -3.99 11.87
N GLU A 173 -0.68 -4.23 12.90
CA GLU A 173 -0.94 -3.76 14.26
C GLU A 173 -0.36 -2.34 14.41
N HIS A 174 -1.25 -1.38 14.65
CA HIS A 174 -0.89 -0.01 15.01
C HIS A 174 -1.14 0.19 16.50
N ASN A 175 -0.58 1.24 17.09
CA ASN A 175 -0.63 1.47 18.54
C ASN A 175 -2.05 1.46 19.12
N PHE A 176 -3.04 1.95 18.37
CA PHE A 176 -4.42 2.15 18.83
C PHE A 176 -5.48 1.45 17.98
N TYR A 177 -5.09 0.79 16.90
CA TYR A 177 -6.01 0.08 16.01
C TYR A 177 -5.27 -1.01 15.23
N THR A 178 -6.02 -1.96 14.66
CA THR A 178 -5.47 -3.03 13.82
C THR A 178 -6.14 -2.97 12.47
N LEU A 179 -5.34 -2.90 11.41
CA LEU A 179 -5.85 -2.99 10.05
C LEU A 179 -6.26 -4.43 9.72
N PRO A 180 -7.30 -4.64 8.89
CA PRO A 180 -7.70 -5.98 8.48
C PRO A 180 -6.59 -6.69 7.69
N TYR A 181 -6.14 -7.85 8.19
CA TYR A 181 -5.21 -8.71 7.48
C TYR A 181 -5.93 -9.37 6.28
N PRO A 182 -5.32 -9.39 5.07
CA PRO A 182 -5.96 -9.93 3.88
C PRO A 182 -6.21 -11.44 3.98
N VAL A 183 -7.39 -11.87 3.55
CA VAL A 183 -7.72 -13.27 3.35
C VAL A 183 -7.28 -13.68 1.95
N PHE A 184 -6.39 -14.66 1.87
CA PHE A 184 -5.91 -15.18 0.59
C PHE A 184 -6.89 -16.24 0.04
N PRO A 185 -7.10 -16.30 -1.28
CA PRO A 185 -7.79 -17.43 -1.90
C PRO A 185 -7.03 -18.73 -1.65
N GLU A 186 -7.75 -19.86 -1.60
CA GLU A 186 -7.18 -21.20 -1.41
C GLU A 186 -6.12 -21.52 -2.47
N ALA A 187 -6.37 -21.12 -3.72
CA ALA A 187 -5.45 -21.25 -4.82
C ALA A 187 -5.00 -19.86 -5.30
N LEU A 188 -3.72 -19.53 -5.06
CA LEU A 188 -3.12 -18.31 -5.57
C LEU A 188 -2.56 -18.53 -6.98
N PRO A 189 -2.73 -17.55 -7.90
CA PRO A 189 -2.18 -17.63 -9.24
C PRO A 189 -0.67 -17.76 -9.20
N GLU A 190 -0.12 -18.43 -10.21
CA GLU A 190 1.33 -18.52 -10.40
C GLU A 190 1.93 -17.15 -10.68
N VAL A 191 3.14 -16.93 -10.16
CA VAL A 191 3.92 -15.76 -10.56
C VAL A 191 4.39 -16.01 -12.00
N PRO A 192 4.09 -15.11 -12.95
CA PRO A 192 4.50 -15.31 -14.33
C PRO A 192 6.02 -15.46 -14.45
N GLU A 193 6.46 -16.24 -15.44
CA GLU A 193 7.88 -16.30 -15.78
C GLU A 193 8.38 -14.90 -16.20
N ALA A 194 9.56 -14.55 -15.70
CA ALA A 194 10.15 -13.23 -15.86
C ALA A 194 10.74 -13.04 -17.28
N VAL A 195 9.89 -13.01 -18.31
CA VAL A 195 10.30 -12.88 -19.73
C VAL A 195 10.39 -11.43 -20.21
N GLY A 196 10.07 -10.47 -19.34
CA GLY A 196 10.04 -9.05 -19.69
C GLY A 196 11.41 -8.35 -19.67
N PRO A 197 11.44 -7.03 -19.96
CA PRO A 197 12.65 -6.23 -19.96
C PRO A 197 13.35 -6.21 -18.60
N VAL A 198 14.67 -6.01 -18.64
CA VAL A 198 15.52 -5.82 -17.46
C VAL A 198 16.11 -4.41 -17.49
N ILE A 199 15.86 -3.63 -16.44
CA ILE A 199 16.39 -2.26 -16.27
C ILE A 199 17.30 -2.18 -15.04
N ARG A 200 18.11 -1.13 -14.93
CA ARG A 200 18.97 -0.86 -13.77
C ARG A 200 18.35 0.21 -12.88
N SER A 201 18.63 0.17 -11.58
CA SER A 201 18.34 1.31 -10.68
C SER A 201 18.82 2.64 -11.31
N GLY A 202 17.94 3.64 -11.31
CA GLY A 202 18.16 4.97 -11.91
C GLY A 202 17.70 5.11 -13.36
N GLU A 203 17.51 4.02 -14.11
CA GLU A 203 16.93 4.03 -15.46
C GLU A 203 15.42 4.26 -15.41
N LYS A 204 14.85 4.79 -16.50
CA LYS A 204 13.40 5.00 -16.60
C LYS A 204 12.68 3.66 -16.77
N VAL A 205 11.63 3.47 -15.99
CA VAL A 205 10.75 2.30 -16.08
C VAL A 205 9.96 2.36 -17.39
N PRO A 206 10.00 1.33 -18.26
CA PRO A 206 9.40 1.38 -19.59
C PRO A 206 7.88 1.13 -19.58
N CYS A 207 7.36 0.42 -18.59
CA CYS A 207 5.94 0.09 -18.46
C CYS A 207 5.51 -0.05 -17.00
N ASP A 208 4.23 0.20 -16.74
CA ASP A 208 3.61 0.03 -15.45
C ASP A 208 3.54 -1.46 -15.10
N GLY A 209 3.84 -1.84 -13.86
CA GLY A 209 3.75 -3.26 -13.51
C GLY A 209 4.48 -3.66 -12.24
N ILE A 210 4.55 -4.98 -12.02
CA ILE A 210 5.27 -5.59 -10.91
C ILE A 210 6.65 -6.03 -11.39
N TRP A 211 7.67 -5.59 -10.67
CA TRP A 211 9.08 -5.79 -11.00
C TRP A 211 9.80 -6.51 -9.87
N GLU A 212 10.65 -7.46 -10.23
CA GLU A 212 11.50 -8.21 -9.32
C GLU A 212 12.92 -7.63 -9.29
N PRO A 213 13.48 -7.32 -8.11
CA PRO A 213 14.89 -7.00 -8.01
C PRO A 213 15.72 -8.28 -8.15
N VAL A 214 16.68 -8.28 -9.07
CA VAL A 214 17.59 -9.40 -9.33
C VAL A 214 19.05 -9.01 -9.16
N ALA A 215 19.80 -9.87 -8.48
CA ALA A 215 21.25 -9.82 -8.41
C ALA A 215 21.82 -10.59 -9.61
N VAL A 216 22.78 -9.99 -10.32
CA VAL A 216 23.51 -10.67 -11.38
C VAL A 216 24.72 -11.36 -10.75
N GLU A 217 24.62 -12.68 -10.59
CA GLU A 217 25.79 -13.49 -10.25
C GLU A 217 26.52 -13.86 -11.55
N GLN A 218 27.83 -13.56 -11.59
CA GLN A 218 28.71 -14.16 -12.59
C GLN A 218 29.12 -15.53 -12.07
N LEU A 219 28.71 -16.61 -12.74
CA LEU A 219 29.22 -17.94 -12.43
C LEU A 219 30.72 -17.98 -12.72
N LYS A 220 31.53 -17.97 -11.66
CA LYS A 220 32.97 -18.27 -11.73
C LYS A 220 33.11 -19.79 -11.59
N TRP A 221 33.33 -20.49 -12.69
CA TRP A 221 33.77 -21.89 -12.62
C TRP A 221 35.28 -21.92 -12.89
N LEU A 222 36.07 -22.39 -11.92
CA LEU A 222 37.52 -22.66 -12.07
C LEU A 222 38.33 -21.53 -12.76
N GLY A 223 38.08 -20.26 -12.41
CA GLY A 223 38.81 -19.11 -12.95
C GLY A 223 38.47 -18.71 -14.39
N ILE A 224 37.56 -19.42 -15.06
CA ILE A 224 37.04 -19.08 -16.39
C ILE A 224 35.64 -18.50 -16.20
N VAL A 225 35.42 -17.28 -16.68
CA VAL A 225 34.06 -16.70 -16.76
C VAL A 225 33.46 -17.15 -18.10
N PRO A 226 32.45 -18.05 -18.12
CA PRO A 226 31.79 -18.42 -19.36
C PRO A 226 31.08 -17.17 -19.88
N VAL A 227 31.35 -16.80 -21.13
CA VAL A 227 30.57 -15.76 -21.82
C VAL A 227 29.13 -16.27 -21.93
N GLY A 228 28.23 -15.71 -21.12
CA GLY A 228 26.80 -16.02 -21.15
C GLY A 228 26.21 -16.67 -19.89
N ALA A 229 27.03 -17.15 -18.93
CA ALA A 229 26.52 -17.74 -17.69
C ALA A 229 26.27 -16.67 -16.61
N ARG A 230 25.25 -15.83 -16.82
CA ARG A 230 24.74 -14.92 -15.79
C ARG A 230 23.48 -15.52 -15.19
N SER A 231 23.55 -15.99 -13.95
CA SER A 231 22.34 -16.33 -13.18
C SER A 231 21.79 -15.05 -12.54
N MET A 232 20.50 -14.81 -12.75
CA MET A 232 19.76 -13.76 -12.05
C MET A 232 19.06 -14.43 -10.87
N ARG A 233 19.46 -14.08 -9.65
CA ARG A 233 18.78 -14.52 -8.43
C ARG A 233 17.93 -13.39 -7.89
N ASN A 234 16.77 -13.71 -7.31
CA ASN A 234 15.98 -12.75 -6.55
C ASN A 234 16.89 -12.07 -5.49
N ALA A 235 16.86 -10.75 -5.44
CA ALA A 235 17.64 -9.93 -4.52
C ALA A 235 16.77 -9.23 -3.47
N GLY A 236 15.46 -9.51 -3.44
CA GLY A 236 14.53 -8.81 -2.56
C GLY A 236 13.06 -8.90 -2.98
N CYS A 237 12.23 -8.09 -2.33
CA CYS A 237 10.79 -8.11 -2.55
C CYS A 237 10.37 -7.43 -3.87
N PHE A 238 9.27 -7.90 -4.47
CA PHE A 238 8.72 -7.31 -5.68
C PHE A 238 8.21 -5.90 -5.42
N ASN A 239 8.24 -5.01 -6.41
CA ASN A 239 7.69 -3.68 -6.27
C ASN A 239 6.81 -3.35 -7.47
N TYR A 240 5.77 -2.56 -7.25
CA TYR A 240 5.02 -1.96 -8.35
C TYR A 240 5.73 -0.69 -8.80
N LEU A 241 6.11 -0.61 -10.08
CA LEU A 241 6.79 0.56 -10.63
C LEU A 241 5.93 1.18 -11.74
N VAL A 242 5.71 2.49 -11.63
CA VAL A 242 4.97 3.28 -12.63
C VAL A 242 5.91 3.67 -13.78
N ARG A 243 5.45 3.57 -15.01
CA ARG A 243 6.17 3.96 -16.21
C ARG A 243 6.69 5.39 -16.11
N GLY A 244 7.93 5.60 -16.53
CA GLY A 244 8.59 6.90 -16.60
C GLY A 244 9.32 7.31 -15.32
N VAL A 245 9.02 6.71 -14.16
CA VAL A 245 9.80 6.93 -12.94
C VAL A 245 11.18 6.32 -13.07
N ARG A 246 12.13 6.76 -12.25
CA ARG A 246 13.44 6.12 -12.16
C ARG A 246 13.33 4.89 -11.26
N ALA A 247 13.79 3.75 -11.75
CA ALA A 247 13.77 2.51 -10.99
C ALA A 247 14.56 2.68 -9.68
N PRO A 248 14.01 2.30 -8.51
CA PRO A 248 14.60 2.65 -7.23
C PRO A 248 15.87 1.87 -6.93
N TYR A 249 16.61 2.34 -5.94
CA TYR A 249 17.70 1.57 -5.32
C TYR A 249 17.10 0.55 -4.34
N PHE A 250 17.87 -0.45 -3.95
CA PHE A 250 17.45 -1.40 -2.92
C PHE A 250 18.26 -1.19 -1.65
N ARG A 251 17.66 -1.30 -0.46
CA ARG A 251 18.41 -1.24 0.79
C ARG A 251 18.95 -2.62 1.09
N ASN A 252 20.26 -2.75 1.19
CA ASN A 252 20.87 -3.96 1.73
C ASN A 252 20.67 -3.93 3.25
N HIS A 253 19.91 -4.87 3.80
CA HIS A 253 19.60 -4.92 5.23
C HIS A 253 20.81 -5.31 6.10
N ASP A 254 21.78 -6.05 5.56
CA ASP A 254 22.98 -6.48 6.29
C ASP A 254 23.96 -5.32 6.49
N THR A 255 24.05 -4.43 5.50
CA THR A 255 25.06 -3.36 5.48
C THR A 255 24.49 -1.95 5.64
N GLY A 256 23.18 -1.79 5.53
CA GLY A 256 22.48 -0.50 5.54
C GLY A 256 22.66 0.33 4.27
N TRP A 257 23.50 -0.10 3.33
CA TRP A 257 23.80 0.67 2.11
C TRP A 257 22.73 0.52 1.03
N ASN A 258 22.58 1.58 0.24
CA ASN A 258 21.77 1.57 -0.97
C ASN A 258 22.56 0.86 -2.08
N ILE A 259 22.05 -0.27 -2.55
CA ILE A 259 22.65 -1.05 -3.63
C ILE A 259 21.90 -0.83 -4.94
N ARG A 260 22.67 -0.81 -6.03
CA ARG A 260 22.11 -0.86 -7.39
C ARG A 260 21.72 -2.29 -7.70
N VAL A 261 20.45 -2.48 -8.04
CA VAL A 261 19.93 -3.77 -8.50
C VAL A 261 19.54 -3.67 -9.97
N ARG A 262 19.29 -4.83 -10.56
CA ARG A 262 18.50 -4.88 -11.80
C ARG A 262 17.06 -5.17 -11.44
N TRP A 263 16.13 -4.59 -12.18
CA TRP A 263 14.70 -4.83 -12.06
C TRP A 263 14.26 -5.58 -13.29
N GLN A 264 13.65 -6.75 -13.09
CA GLN A 264 13.11 -7.60 -14.16
C GLN A 264 11.59 -7.56 -14.08
N LEU A 265 10.93 -7.28 -15.20
CA LEU A 265 9.47 -7.25 -15.24
C LEU A 265 8.90 -8.67 -15.06
N LEU A 266 8.02 -8.82 -14.08
CA LEU A 266 7.21 -10.04 -13.90
C LEU A 266 5.85 -9.93 -14.58
N TRP A 267 5.23 -8.75 -14.47
CA TRP A 267 3.87 -8.56 -14.97
C TRP A 267 3.66 -7.11 -15.37
N GLU A 268 3.30 -6.91 -16.64
CA GLU A 268 2.88 -5.61 -17.16
C GLU A 268 1.41 -5.35 -16.79
N ASP A 269 1.16 -4.25 -16.09
CA ASP A 269 -0.19 -3.88 -15.71
C ASP A 269 -0.91 -3.18 -16.86
N ARG A 270 -1.66 -3.97 -17.64
CA ARG A 270 -2.51 -3.46 -18.72
C ARG A 270 -3.99 -3.30 -18.34
N ARG A 271 -4.34 -3.49 -17.06
CA ARG A 271 -5.74 -3.40 -16.62
C ARG A 271 -6.32 -2.02 -16.95
N TYR A 272 -7.58 -2.01 -17.36
CA TYR A 272 -8.37 -0.82 -17.68
C TYR A 272 -7.92 -0.02 -18.91
N THR A 273 -6.87 -0.46 -19.63
CA THR A 273 -6.40 0.22 -20.85
C THR A 273 -7.35 0.05 -22.05
N ASP A 274 -8.17 -1.00 -22.02
CA ASP A 274 -9.24 -1.30 -22.97
C ASP A 274 -10.62 -0.76 -22.50
N GLY A 275 -10.66 -0.05 -21.36
CA GLY A 275 -11.88 0.44 -20.75
C GLY A 275 -12.69 -0.62 -19.99
N ILE A 276 -12.17 -1.85 -19.84
CA ILE A 276 -12.83 -2.92 -19.11
C ILE A 276 -12.20 -3.06 -17.71
N VAL A 277 -13.06 -3.09 -16.69
CA VAL A 277 -12.64 -3.44 -15.32
C VAL A 277 -12.76 -4.95 -15.17
N PRO A 278 -11.64 -5.68 -15.00
CA PRO A 278 -11.68 -7.13 -14.75
C PRO A 278 -12.34 -7.44 -13.40
N ASP A 279 -12.71 -8.69 -13.19
CA ASP A 279 -13.19 -9.14 -11.88
C ASP A 279 -12.05 -9.11 -10.84
N GLU A 280 -12.23 -8.27 -9.84
CA GLU A 280 -11.30 -8.03 -8.74
C GLU A 280 -11.85 -8.52 -7.39
N SER A 281 -13.00 -9.22 -7.40
CA SER A 281 -13.67 -9.72 -6.19
C SER A 281 -12.75 -10.64 -5.35
N GLN A 282 -11.87 -11.38 -6.01
CA GLN A 282 -10.89 -12.24 -5.36
C GLN A 282 -10.00 -11.50 -4.35
N TYR A 283 -9.80 -10.18 -4.50
CA TYR A 283 -8.97 -9.38 -3.58
C TYR A 283 -9.63 -9.04 -2.24
N PHE A 284 -10.91 -9.37 -2.09
CA PHE A 284 -11.72 -8.92 -0.95
C PHE A 284 -12.57 -10.05 -0.36
N LEU A 285 -11.95 -11.20 -0.18
CA LEU A 285 -12.55 -12.32 0.54
C LEU A 285 -12.74 -11.96 2.02
N GLU A 286 -13.81 -12.46 2.61
CA GLU A 286 -14.12 -12.30 4.03
C GLU A 286 -13.68 -13.53 4.82
N SER A 287 -13.20 -13.31 6.04
CA SER A 287 -12.94 -14.40 6.96
C SER A 287 -14.27 -15.05 7.37
N PRO A 288 -14.35 -16.38 7.54
CA PRO A 288 -15.55 -17.06 8.04
C PRO A 288 -16.08 -16.48 9.36
N GLN A 289 -15.20 -15.94 10.21
CA GLN A 289 -15.58 -15.28 11.46
C GLN A 289 -16.30 -13.93 11.26
N ALA A 290 -16.00 -13.20 10.19
CA ALA A 290 -16.66 -11.93 9.87
C ALA A 290 -18.10 -12.15 9.37
N LEU A 291 -18.32 -13.20 8.57
CA LEU A 291 -19.64 -13.62 8.09
C LEU A 291 -20.62 -13.96 9.24
N HIS A 292 -20.09 -14.45 10.37
CA HIS A 292 -20.90 -14.75 11.56
C HIS A 292 -21.21 -13.51 12.43
N ALA A 293 -20.33 -12.49 12.43
CA ALA A 293 -20.55 -11.26 13.18
C ALA A 293 -21.63 -10.38 12.53
N ASP A 294 -21.67 -10.32 11.19
CA ASP A 294 -22.64 -9.52 10.45
C ASP A 294 -24.06 -10.09 10.58
N GLN A 295 -24.20 -11.42 10.58
CA GLN A 295 -25.47 -12.12 10.81
C GLN A 295 -26.02 -11.98 12.25
N ALA A 296 -25.15 -11.66 13.22
CA ALA A 296 -25.55 -11.41 14.60
C ALA A 296 -26.01 -9.97 14.84
N GLN A 297 -25.61 -9.01 13.99
CA GLN A 297 -26.05 -7.61 14.04
C GLN A 297 -27.34 -7.35 13.25
N THR A 298 -27.77 -8.26 12.38
CA THR A 298 -29.05 -8.17 11.66
C THR A 298 -30.23 -8.87 12.34
N ARG A 299 -30.09 -9.29 13.61
CA ARG A 299 -31.16 -9.95 14.40
C ARG A 299 -31.55 -9.15 15.63
#